data_AF-A0AA38XED6-F1
#
_entry.id   AF-A0AA38XED6-F1
#
_cell.length_a   1.000
_cell.length_b   1.000
_cell.length_c   1.000
_cell.angle_alpha   90.00
_cell.angle_beta   90.00
_cell.angle_gamma   90.00
#
_symmetry.space_group_name_H-M   'P 1'
#
loop_
_entity.id
_entity.type
_entity.pdbx_description
1 polymer ?
#
loop_
_entity_poly.entity_id
_entity_poly.type
_entity_poly.pdbx_seq_one_letter_code
_entity_poly.pdbx_strand_id
1 'polypeptide(L)'
;MAVTLALSACTTVGRQKTPAPAVVTTVSAEAAAAEAARVDALRSAADWNFQGRVAVSKGKDGGSGRIDWKQEGQRYVVELSAPVTRQSWKLSGDTHHEAGRLEGLAGGPRDGEDAQALLLEATGWDIPVNQLPDWVRGLVAGDSAGPGKIDRDADGRPRRMQQMGWVIQYLDWYPAEAGRRAMNARVDDAGWSWWPAPAKLNLFLHITGRRTDGYHELQTVFRLLDWGDRIGLRLREDGQVRRQGDGLAGVAEADDLAVRAAWMLKEAANVEQGVDIIVEKHIPAGGGFGGGSSDAATVLVVLNRLWGGGLDEEALAALGLRLGADVPVFVRGHNAWAEGVGERLQPITLPQAWYVVVEPGVHVPTPLLFADPDLTRDSPQAKIEDFASGLLVGNVFEPVLRRREPAVEAVLAALSDIGTARLTGSGSGCFVEFDSQAAAEQGRAKLSKELRARVAAGVARSPLLDALEQH
;
A
#
# COMPACT_ATOMS: atom_id res chain seq x y z
N MET A 1 -4.40 9.99 37.21
CA MET A 1 -3.31 9.78 36.25
C MET A 1 -3.86 8.87 35.15
N ALA A 2 -3.86 9.31 33.89
CA ALA A 2 -4.34 8.50 32.78
C ALA A 2 -3.13 7.91 32.04
N VAL A 3 -3.12 6.59 31.84
CA VAL A 3 -2.19 5.91 30.93
C VAL A 3 -2.83 5.98 29.53
N THR A 4 -2.05 6.34 28.51
CA THR A 4 -2.52 6.34 27.12
C THR A 4 -1.81 5.23 26.37
N LEU A 5 -2.58 4.29 25.82
CA LEU A 5 -2.08 3.26 24.92
C LEU A 5 -2.51 3.62 23.50
N ALA A 6 -1.54 3.81 22.60
CA ALA A 6 -1.80 4.06 21.19
C ALA A 6 -1.19 2.93 20.36
N LEU A 7 -2.02 2.12 19.73
CA LEU A 7 -1.59 1.23 18.65
C LEU A 7 -1.53 2.07 17.38
N SER A 8 -0.39 2.14 16.70
CA SER A 8 -0.20 2.85 15.44
C SER A 8 0.33 1.91 14.37
N ALA A 9 -0.29 1.86 13.19
CA ALA A 9 0.47 1.58 11.98
C ALA A 9 1.10 2.92 11.57
N CYS A 10 2.43 3.01 11.51
CA CYS A 10 3.07 4.21 11.01
C CYS A 10 2.95 4.19 9.48
N THR A 11 1.98 4.91 8.94
CA THR A 11 2.26 5.79 7.81
C THR A 11 2.67 7.13 8.42
N THR A 12 3.90 7.57 8.22
CA THR A 12 4.32 8.94 8.56
C THR A 12 3.68 9.92 7.57
N VAL A 13 2.37 10.13 7.70
CA VAL A 13 1.75 11.35 7.20
C VAL A 13 2.26 12.46 8.11
N GLY A 14 2.85 13.51 7.52
CA GLY A 14 3.13 14.74 8.23
C GLY A 14 1.87 15.20 8.99
N ARG A 15 2.02 16.09 9.97
CA ARG A 15 0.89 16.71 10.67
C ARG A 15 -0.02 17.48 9.68
N GLN A 16 -0.83 16.78 8.89
CA GLN A 16 -2.10 17.26 8.39
C GLN A 16 -3.11 16.90 9.46
N LYS A 17 -3.66 17.93 10.11
CA LYS A 17 -4.93 17.78 10.81
C LYS A 17 -6.00 17.47 9.75
N THR A 18 -6.13 16.22 9.35
CA THR A 18 -7.39 15.73 8.77
C THR A 18 -8.46 16.09 9.80
N PRO A 19 -9.48 16.89 9.46
CA PRO A 19 -10.55 17.17 10.40
C PRO A 19 -11.14 15.84 10.85
N ALA A 20 -11.32 15.65 12.16
CA ALA A 20 -11.93 14.43 12.67
C ALA A 20 -13.29 14.25 11.97
N PRO A 21 -13.56 13.10 11.31
CA PRO A 21 -14.87 12.86 10.74
C PRO A 21 -15.94 12.95 11.85
N ALA A 22 -17.11 13.46 11.49
CA ALA A 22 -18.11 13.95 12.45
C ALA A 22 -18.67 12.82 13.33
N VAL A 23 -18.66 13.03 14.65
CA VAL A 23 -19.48 12.23 15.58
C VAL A 23 -20.94 12.60 15.34
N VAL A 24 -21.79 11.58 15.13
CA VAL A 24 -23.22 11.79 14.91
C VAL A 24 -24.00 11.57 16.20
N THR A 25 -25.03 12.39 16.42
CA THR A 25 -25.95 12.25 17.57
C THR A 25 -27.03 11.19 17.33
N THR A 26 -27.30 10.87 16.07
CA THR A 26 -28.24 9.85 15.63
C THR A 26 -27.63 9.01 14.51
N VAL A 27 -27.78 7.69 14.59
CA VAL A 27 -27.35 6.72 13.57
C VAL A 27 -28.61 6.22 12.86
N SER A 28 -28.57 6.03 11.54
CA SER A 28 -29.73 5.48 10.80
C SER A 28 -30.00 4.02 11.23
N ALA A 29 -31.24 3.56 11.10
CA ALA A 29 -31.58 2.17 11.44
C ALA A 29 -30.79 1.15 10.59
N GLU A 30 -30.51 1.50 9.32
CA GLU A 30 -29.71 0.70 8.41
C GLU A 30 -28.25 0.61 8.85
N ALA A 31 -27.63 1.75 9.19
CA ALA A 31 -26.26 1.78 9.70
C ALA A 31 -26.13 1.05 11.05
N ALA A 32 -27.13 1.16 11.93
CA ALA A 32 -27.17 0.42 13.18
C ALA A 32 -27.26 -1.10 12.95
N ALA A 33 -28.06 -1.55 11.98
CA ALA A 33 -28.17 -2.96 11.62
C ALA A 33 -26.87 -3.48 10.98
N ALA A 34 -26.23 -2.70 10.11
CA ALA A 34 -24.95 -3.05 9.49
C ALA A 34 -23.84 -3.19 10.55
N GLU A 35 -23.78 -2.26 11.51
CA GLU A 35 -22.84 -2.34 12.63
C GLU A 35 -23.10 -3.56 13.53
N ALA A 36 -24.36 -3.89 13.82
CA ALA A 36 -24.70 -5.08 14.59
C ALA A 36 -24.23 -6.37 13.88
N ALA A 37 -24.48 -6.47 12.56
CA ALA A 37 -23.99 -7.60 11.76
C ALA A 37 -22.46 -7.69 11.74
N ARG A 38 -21.75 -6.55 11.69
CA ARG A 38 -20.28 -6.50 11.80
C ARG A 38 -19.80 -7.03 13.16
N VAL A 39 -20.44 -6.61 14.25
CA VAL A 39 -20.12 -7.05 15.61
C VAL A 39 -20.31 -8.56 15.74
N ASP A 40 -21.41 -9.12 15.26
CA ASP A 40 -21.68 -10.56 15.30
C ASP A 40 -20.66 -11.35 14.48
N ALA A 41 -20.33 -10.85 13.29
CA ALA A 41 -19.29 -11.44 12.46
C ALA A 41 -17.93 -11.44 13.18
N LEU A 42 -17.54 -10.34 13.83
CA LEU A 42 -16.27 -10.28 14.57
C LEU A 42 -16.25 -11.18 15.79
N ARG A 43 -17.36 -11.31 16.53
CA ARG A 43 -17.46 -12.23 17.67
C ARG A 43 -17.39 -13.69 17.25
N SER A 44 -17.86 -14.04 16.05
CA SER A 44 -17.75 -15.39 15.49
C SER A 44 -16.36 -15.73 14.92
N ALA A 45 -15.50 -14.73 14.68
CA ALA A 45 -14.10 -14.96 14.33
C ALA A 45 -13.28 -15.26 15.59
N ALA A 46 -13.21 -16.54 15.93
CA ALA A 46 -12.47 -17.06 17.08
C ALA A 46 -10.95 -16.87 16.93
N ASP A 47 -10.44 -17.06 15.72
CA ASP A 47 -9.00 -17.01 15.43
C ASP A 47 -8.69 -15.78 14.59
N TRP A 48 -7.73 -14.98 15.05
CA TRP A 48 -7.29 -13.76 14.37
C TRP A 48 -5.92 -13.34 14.90
N ASN A 49 -5.23 -12.47 14.19
CA ASN A 49 -3.97 -11.91 14.65
C ASN A 49 -3.88 -10.44 14.23
N PHE A 50 -2.92 -9.72 14.77
CA PHE A 50 -2.48 -8.45 14.22
C PHE A 50 -1.04 -8.16 14.59
N GLN A 51 -0.41 -7.32 13.77
CA GLN A 51 0.92 -6.80 14.03
C GLN A 51 0.91 -5.29 13.84
N GLY A 52 1.69 -4.57 14.63
CA GLY A 52 1.76 -3.12 14.51
C GLY A 52 2.77 -2.47 15.44
N ARG A 53 2.74 -1.13 15.49
CA ARG A 53 3.48 -0.38 16.50
C ARG A 53 2.56 -0.09 17.68
N VAL A 54 3.14 -0.05 18.85
CA VAL A 54 2.47 0.36 20.08
C VAL A 54 3.30 1.41 20.77
N ALA A 55 2.65 2.46 21.23
CA ALA A 55 3.24 3.46 22.09
C ALA A 55 2.48 3.49 23.41
N VAL A 56 3.22 3.50 24.52
CA VAL A 56 2.67 3.58 25.87
C VAL A 56 3.26 4.81 26.54
N SER A 57 2.42 5.60 27.21
CA SER A 57 2.89 6.73 28.02
C SER A 57 2.15 6.85 29.34
N LYS A 58 2.87 7.24 30.38
CA LYS A 58 2.41 7.51 31.75
C LYS A 58 3.09 8.77 32.26
N GLY A 59 2.46 9.92 32.02
CA GLY A 59 3.06 11.22 32.35
C GLY A 59 4.26 11.53 31.45
N LYS A 60 5.45 11.67 32.04
CA LYS A 60 6.71 11.93 31.33
C LYS A 60 7.45 10.65 30.91
N ASP A 61 7.03 9.51 31.46
CA ASP A 61 7.56 8.21 31.11
C ASP A 61 6.79 7.63 29.94
N GLY A 62 7.48 6.93 29.04
CA GLY A 62 6.85 6.26 27.93
C GLY A 62 7.86 5.69 26.96
N GLY A 63 7.35 5.04 25.93
CA GLY A 63 8.15 4.58 24.81
C GLY A 63 7.28 3.88 23.78
N SER A 64 7.94 3.38 22.75
CA SER A 64 7.26 2.79 21.60
C SER A 64 8.00 1.55 21.12
N GLY A 65 7.24 0.60 20.60
CA GLY A 65 7.73 -0.72 20.26
C GLY A 65 6.85 -1.37 19.22
N ARG A 66 7.15 -2.63 18.93
CA ARG A 66 6.32 -3.50 18.10
C ARG A 66 5.40 -4.32 18.98
N ILE A 67 4.20 -4.59 18.50
CA ILE A 67 3.26 -5.53 19.09
C ILE A 67 2.88 -6.55 18.03
N ASP A 68 2.93 -7.82 18.41
CA ASP A 68 2.45 -8.94 17.62
C ASP A 68 1.47 -9.71 18.49
N TRP A 69 0.22 -9.83 18.04
CA TRP A 69 -0.86 -10.50 18.75
C TRP A 69 -1.38 -11.66 17.93
N LYS A 70 -1.55 -12.82 18.56
CA LYS A 70 -2.21 -13.99 18.00
C LYS A 70 -3.32 -14.44 18.92
N GLN A 71 -4.53 -14.55 18.40
CA GLN A 71 -5.70 -15.11 19.07
C GLN A 71 -6.03 -16.48 18.45
N GLU A 72 -6.26 -17.47 19.32
CA GLU A 72 -6.78 -18.78 18.97
C GLU A 72 -7.94 -19.10 19.94
N GLY A 73 -9.17 -18.90 19.47
CA GLY A 73 -10.36 -18.94 20.31
C GLY A 73 -10.25 -18.03 21.54
N GLN A 74 -10.20 -18.65 22.72
CA GLN A 74 -10.12 -17.95 24.00
C GLN A 74 -8.68 -17.63 24.41
N ARG A 75 -7.69 -18.26 23.78
CA ARG A 75 -6.28 -18.06 24.11
C ARG A 75 -5.68 -16.97 23.25
N TYR A 76 -4.74 -16.26 23.84
CA TYR A 76 -3.93 -15.31 23.10
C TYR A 76 -2.47 -15.41 23.47
N VAL A 77 -1.64 -14.97 22.54
CA VAL A 77 -0.22 -14.70 22.74
C VAL A 77 0.03 -13.29 22.25
N VAL A 78 0.63 -12.46 23.10
CA VAL A 78 1.08 -11.13 22.73
C VAL A 78 2.58 -11.01 22.98
N GLU A 79 3.29 -10.59 21.95
CA GLU A 79 4.72 -10.26 22.01
C GLU A 79 4.88 -8.75 21.87
N LEU A 80 5.58 -8.15 22.83
CA LEU A 80 5.81 -6.71 22.86
C LEU A 80 7.31 -6.43 22.87
N SER A 81 7.78 -5.81 21.79
CA SER A 81 9.19 -5.49 21.60
C SER A 81 9.52 -4.13 22.20
N ALA A 82 9.99 -4.14 23.44
CA ALA A 82 10.67 -3.02 24.11
C ALA A 82 10.00 -1.62 24.01
N PRO A 83 8.67 -1.46 24.20
CA PRO A 83 8.10 -0.11 24.24
C PRO A 83 8.33 0.60 25.58
N VAL A 84 8.68 -0.14 26.63
CA VAL A 84 8.50 0.35 28.01
C VAL A 84 9.61 -0.14 28.97
N THR A 85 9.92 -1.44 28.93
CA THR A 85 10.89 -2.08 29.83
C THR A 85 12.31 -2.17 29.26
N ARG A 86 12.52 -1.67 28.03
CA ARG A 86 13.72 -1.92 27.19
C ARG A 86 14.02 -3.42 26.95
N GLN A 87 13.06 -4.29 27.24
CA GLN A 87 13.13 -5.73 27.06
C GLN A 87 11.92 -6.17 26.24
N SER A 88 12.13 -7.11 25.31
CA SER A 88 11.04 -7.78 24.62
C SER A 88 10.50 -8.88 25.51
N TRP A 89 9.18 -9.03 25.54
CA TRP A 89 8.52 -10.04 26.35
C TRP A 89 7.33 -10.65 25.63
N LYS A 90 6.98 -11.85 26.06
CA LYS A 90 5.86 -12.65 25.54
C LYS A 90 4.90 -12.93 26.68
N LEU A 91 3.64 -12.56 26.52
CA LEU A 91 2.57 -12.90 27.45
C LEU A 91 1.58 -13.82 26.72
N SER A 92 1.36 -15.01 27.27
CA SER A 92 0.27 -15.89 26.85
C SER A 92 -0.87 -15.75 27.86
N GLY A 93 -2.12 -15.70 27.42
CA GLY A 93 -3.26 -15.60 28.32
C GLY A 93 -4.55 -16.21 27.79
N ASP A 94 -5.61 -16.17 28.59
CA ASP A 94 -6.94 -16.69 28.29
C ASP A 94 -8.01 -15.64 28.59
N THR A 95 -8.88 -15.31 27.64
CA THR A 95 -9.86 -14.22 27.78
C THR A 95 -11.04 -14.57 28.70
N HIS A 96 -11.18 -15.82 29.15
CA HIS A 96 -12.24 -16.26 30.06
C HIS A 96 -11.75 -16.42 31.49
N HIS A 97 -10.61 -17.07 31.67
CA HIS A 97 -10.05 -17.37 32.98
C HIS A 97 -9.05 -16.31 33.44
N GLU A 98 -8.68 -15.39 32.54
CA GLU A 98 -7.69 -14.33 32.71
C GLU A 98 -6.27 -14.82 33.08
N ALA A 99 -6.06 -16.12 33.27
CA ALA A 99 -4.75 -16.70 33.56
C ALA A 99 -3.69 -16.31 32.52
N GLY A 100 -2.47 -16.07 32.98
CA GLY A 100 -1.38 -15.58 32.14
C GLY A 100 -0.02 -16.19 32.46
N ARG A 101 0.83 -16.26 31.44
CA ARG A 101 2.24 -16.65 31.53
C ARG A 101 3.11 -15.65 30.81
N LEU A 102 4.08 -15.08 31.54
CA LEU A 102 4.98 -14.03 31.06
C LEU A 102 6.41 -14.53 30.95
N GLU A 103 7.03 -14.32 29.79
CA GLU A 103 8.39 -14.76 29.45
C GLU A 103 9.20 -13.60 28.83
N GLY A 104 10.54 -13.69 28.89
CA GLY A 104 11.45 -12.73 28.25
C GLY A 104 11.91 -11.56 29.13
N LEU A 105 11.35 -11.41 30.34
CA LEU A 105 11.81 -10.42 31.32
C LEU A 105 12.89 -10.99 32.27
N ALA A 106 13.69 -10.09 32.85
CA ALA A 106 14.66 -10.45 33.88
C ALA A 106 13.98 -11.17 35.06
N GLY A 107 14.53 -12.32 35.45
CA GLY A 107 13.97 -13.18 36.51
C GLY A 107 13.25 -14.44 36.01
N GLY A 108 13.18 -14.66 34.69
CA GLY A 108 12.65 -15.88 34.09
C GLY A 108 11.12 -15.90 33.94
N PRO A 109 10.54 -17.03 33.46
CA PRO A 109 9.10 -17.19 33.27
C PRO A 109 8.30 -17.05 34.58
N ARG A 110 7.11 -16.45 34.48
CA ARG A 110 6.17 -16.29 35.60
C ARG A 110 4.77 -16.68 35.15
N ASP A 111 4.00 -17.30 36.01
CA ASP A 111 2.61 -17.65 35.80
C ASP A 111 1.74 -16.90 36.84
N GLY A 112 0.52 -16.52 36.46
CA GLY A 112 -0.41 -15.80 37.32
C GLY A 112 -1.87 -16.08 36.96
N GLU A 113 -2.76 -15.91 37.94
CA GLU A 113 -4.21 -16.09 37.74
C GLU A 113 -4.84 -14.97 36.90
N ASP A 114 -4.18 -13.82 36.79
CA ASP A 114 -4.58 -12.71 35.92
C ASP A 114 -3.37 -12.18 35.13
N ALA A 115 -3.47 -12.21 33.80
CA ALA A 115 -2.41 -11.84 32.86
C ALA A 115 -2.10 -10.33 32.93
N GLN A 116 -3.11 -9.50 33.16
CA GLN A 116 -2.94 -8.06 33.31
C GLN A 116 -2.23 -7.71 34.62
N ALA A 117 -2.64 -8.29 35.75
CA ALA A 117 -1.99 -8.11 37.05
C ALA A 117 -0.55 -8.64 37.02
N LEU A 118 -0.32 -9.81 36.41
CA LEU A 118 1.02 -10.37 36.22
C LEU A 118 1.93 -9.41 35.46
N LEU A 119 1.41 -8.79 34.39
CA LEU A 119 2.15 -7.84 33.58
C LEU A 119 2.39 -6.52 34.34
N LEU A 120 1.42 -6.05 35.11
CA LEU A 120 1.55 -4.88 35.96
C LEU A 120 2.62 -5.09 37.04
N GLU A 121 2.62 -6.23 37.71
CA GLU A 121 3.63 -6.59 38.71
C GLU A 121 5.02 -6.66 38.08
N ALA A 122 5.12 -7.30 36.92
CA ALA A 122 6.39 -7.53 36.24
C ALA A 122 7.01 -6.28 35.62
N THR A 123 6.19 -5.35 35.13
CA THR A 123 6.66 -4.20 34.35
C THR A 123 6.44 -2.86 35.04
N GLY A 124 5.47 -2.77 35.96
CA GLY A 124 4.98 -1.53 36.55
C GLY A 124 3.97 -0.76 35.69
N TRP A 125 3.54 -1.34 34.56
CA TRP A 125 2.64 -0.71 33.60
C TRP A 125 1.29 -1.41 33.55
N ASP A 126 0.24 -0.60 33.68
CA ASP A 126 -1.13 -1.04 33.52
C ASP A 126 -1.46 -1.06 32.03
N ILE A 127 -1.29 -2.24 31.42
CA ILE A 127 -1.58 -2.50 30.01
C ILE A 127 -2.83 -3.40 29.97
N PRO A 128 -3.93 -2.96 29.32
CA PRO A 128 -5.25 -3.61 29.40
C PRO A 128 -5.36 -4.87 28.53
N VAL A 129 -4.42 -5.81 28.66
CA VAL A 129 -4.28 -6.99 27.81
C VAL A 129 -5.53 -7.87 27.80
N ASN A 130 -6.30 -7.91 28.88
CA ASN A 130 -7.55 -8.67 28.93
C ASN A 130 -8.66 -8.02 28.10
N GLN A 131 -8.65 -6.69 27.91
CA GLN A 131 -9.67 -5.97 27.12
C GLN A 131 -9.24 -5.69 25.68
N LEU A 132 -7.93 -5.73 25.39
CA LEU A 132 -7.40 -5.53 24.04
C LEU A 132 -8.08 -6.38 22.96
N PRO A 133 -8.38 -7.69 23.16
CA PRO A 133 -9.07 -8.50 22.15
C PRO A 133 -10.32 -7.84 21.58
N ASP A 134 -11.13 -7.23 22.43
CA ASP A 134 -12.37 -6.58 22.03
C ASP A 134 -12.09 -5.16 21.53
N TRP A 135 -11.30 -4.39 22.27
CA TRP A 135 -11.07 -2.98 21.94
C TRP A 135 -10.36 -2.78 20.60
N VAL A 136 -9.39 -3.61 20.23
CA VAL A 136 -8.69 -3.44 18.94
C VAL A 136 -9.60 -3.69 17.74
N ARG A 137 -10.59 -4.57 17.89
CA ARG A 137 -11.62 -4.89 16.87
C ARG A 137 -12.81 -3.92 16.89
N GLY A 138 -12.79 -2.95 17.81
CA GLY A 138 -13.89 -2.00 18.00
C GLY A 138 -15.14 -2.64 18.58
N LEU A 139 -14.94 -3.61 19.48
CA LEU A 139 -15.99 -4.27 20.24
C LEU A 139 -16.02 -3.74 21.67
N VAL A 140 -17.20 -3.79 22.27
CA VAL A 140 -17.39 -3.55 23.69
C VAL A 140 -16.88 -4.77 24.47
N ALA A 141 -15.91 -4.55 25.36
CA ALA A 141 -15.39 -5.58 26.24
C ALA A 141 -16.39 -5.89 27.38
N GLY A 142 -16.68 -7.17 27.59
CA GLY A 142 -17.60 -7.68 28.63
C GLY A 142 -19.07 -7.23 28.51
N ASP A 143 -19.90 -7.60 29.48
CA ASP A 143 -21.36 -7.38 29.48
C ASP A 143 -21.81 -5.96 29.93
N SER A 144 -20.88 -5.04 30.18
CA SER A 144 -21.12 -3.91 31.10
C SER A 144 -21.04 -2.49 30.53
N ALA A 145 -20.94 -2.28 29.21
CA ALA A 145 -21.06 -0.91 28.69
C ALA A 145 -22.51 -0.56 28.32
N GLY A 146 -23.14 0.31 29.13
CA GLY A 146 -24.40 0.93 28.77
C GLY A 146 -24.27 1.86 27.54
N PRO A 147 -25.35 2.08 26.78
CA PRO A 147 -25.34 2.78 25.47
C PRO A 147 -24.82 4.23 25.49
N GLY A 148 -24.71 4.88 26.65
CA GLY A 148 -24.33 6.31 26.78
C GLY A 148 -22.83 6.63 26.80
N LYS A 149 -21.94 5.68 26.46
CA LYS A 149 -20.48 5.86 26.56
C LYS A 149 -19.70 5.62 25.25
N ILE A 150 -20.41 5.56 24.11
CA ILE A 150 -19.82 5.30 22.79
C ILE A 150 -20.24 6.40 21.82
N ASP A 151 -19.28 7.19 21.35
CA ASP A 151 -19.47 8.13 20.25
C ASP A 151 -19.35 7.35 18.92
N ARG A 152 -20.26 7.57 17.97
CA ARG A 152 -20.33 6.82 16.70
C ARG A 152 -20.17 7.73 15.47
N ASP A 153 -19.73 7.16 14.36
CA ASP A 153 -19.75 7.81 13.05
C ASP A 153 -21.10 7.60 12.31
N ALA A 154 -21.23 8.19 11.12
CA ALA A 154 -22.43 8.09 10.29
C ALA A 154 -22.82 6.65 9.89
N ASP A 155 -21.84 5.75 9.85
CA ASP A 155 -22.02 4.32 9.54
C ASP A 155 -22.28 3.49 10.81
N GLY A 156 -22.43 4.15 11.97
CA GLY A 156 -22.74 3.52 13.23
C GLY A 156 -21.54 2.92 13.96
N ARG A 157 -20.31 3.04 13.45
CA ARG A 157 -19.11 2.43 14.05
C ARG A 157 -18.58 3.27 15.22
N PRO A 158 -17.92 2.67 16.23
CA PRO A 158 -17.37 3.44 17.34
C PRO A 158 -16.23 4.36 16.90
N ARG A 159 -16.28 5.63 17.32
CA ARG A 159 -15.22 6.63 17.16
C ARG A 159 -14.49 6.86 18.47
N ARG A 160 -15.23 6.82 19.58
CA ARG A 160 -14.67 6.91 20.92
C ARG A 160 -15.50 6.04 21.85
N MET A 161 -14.84 5.29 22.71
CA MET A 161 -15.48 4.49 23.75
C MET A 161 -14.85 4.78 25.10
N GLN A 162 -15.65 4.76 26.16
CA GLN A 162 -15.15 4.82 27.54
C GLN A 162 -15.52 3.55 28.29
N GLN A 163 -14.51 2.76 28.66
CA GLN A 163 -14.67 1.47 29.32
C GLN A 163 -13.58 1.27 30.38
N MET A 164 -13.95 0.79 31.57
CA MET A 164 -13.02 0.46 32.66
C MET A 164 -11.98 1.57 32.97
N GLY A 165 -12.39 2.85 32.87
CA GLY A 165 -11.50 3.99 33.11
C GLY A 165 -10.60 4.37 31.92
N TRP A 166 -10.62 3.61 30.83
CA TRP A 166 -9.92 3.89 29.58
C TRP A 166 -10.78 4.69 28.62
N VAL A 167 -10.11 5.55 27.83
CA VAL A 167 -10.70 6.21 26.67
C VAL A 167 -10.07 5.59 25.44
N ILE A 168 -10.87 4.91 24.64
CA ILE A 168 -10.46 4.26 23.40
C ILE A 168 -10.89 5.15 22.24
N GLN A 169 -9.98 5.44 21.31
CA GLN A 169 -10.25 6.29 20.14
C GLN A 169 -9.94 5.52 18.86
N TYR A 170 -10.92 5.49 17.96
CA TYR A 170 -10.81 4.92 16.63
C TYR A 170 -10.61 6.07 15.65
N LEU A 171 -9.39 6.20 15.14
CA LEU A 171 -9.02 7.34 14.30
C LEU A 171 -9.57 7.20 12.89
N ASP A 172 -9.63 5.97 12.37
CA ASP A 172 -10.16 5.67 11.05
C ASP A 172 -10.70 4.24 10.92
N TRP A 173 -11.58 4.02 9.95
CA TRP A 173 -12.22 2.73 9.66
C TRP A 173 -12.04 2.38 8.19
N TYR A 174 -11.54 1.18 7.89
CA TYR A 174 -11.59 0.69 6.51
C TYR A 174 -13.04 0.33 6.14
N PRO A 175 -13.51 0.67 4.93
CA PRO A 175 -14.82 0.26 4.45
C PRO A 175 -14.92 -1.27 4.36
N ALA A 176 -16.14 -1.80 4.50
CA ALA A 176 -16.39 -3.20 4.18
C ALA A 176 -16.41 -3.35 2.64
N GLU A 177 -15.58 -4.23 2.09
CA GLU A 177 -15.49 -4.51 0.66
C GLU A 177 -15.58 -6.03 0.44
N ALA A 178 -15.86 -6.51 -0.78
CA ALA A 178 -16.20 -7.91 -1.06
C ALA A 178 -15.27 -8.94 -0.37
N GLY A 179 -15.77 -9.59 0.70
CA GLY A 179 -15.03 -10.56 1.51
C GLY A 179 -14.27 -10.01 2.73
N ARG A 180 -14.14 -8.68 2.87
CA ARG A 180 -13.47 -7.96 3.96
C ARG A 180 -14.48 -7.31 4.90
N ARG A 181 -14.34 -7.54 6.21
CA ARG A 181 -15.15 -6.89 7.24
C ARG A 181 -14.60 -5.49 7.52
N ALA A 182 -15.46 -4.52 7.83
CA ALA A 182 -14.99 -3.22 8.28
C ALA A 182 -14.20 -3.38 9.59
N MET A 183 -12.90 -3.07 9.54
CA MET A 183 -12.00 -3.12 10.69
C MET A 183 -11.39 -1.75 10.93
N ASN A 184 -11.02 -1.48 12.19
CA ASN A 184 -10.20 -0.34 12.52
C ASN A 184 -8.91 -0.42 11.69
N ALA A 185 -8.44 0.71 11.16
CA ALA A 185 -7.34 0.76 10.19
C ALA A 185 -5.95 0.30 10.70
N ARG A 186 -5.90 -0.43 11.82
CA ARG A 186 -4.68 -0.78 12.58
C ARG A 186 -4.62 -2.24 13.05
N VAL A 187 -5.43 -3.14 12.48
CA VAL A 187 -5.43 -4.58 12.78
C VAL A 187 -5.57 -5.31 11.44
N ASP A 188 -4.47 -5.91 10.94
CA ASP A 188 -4.49 -6.70 9.70
C ASP A 188 -4.66 -8.19 10.01
N ASP A 189 -5.56 -8.79 9.23
CA ASP A 189 -6.08 -10.14 9.34
C ASP A 189 -5.03 -11.21 8.92
N ALA A 190 -5.06 -12.36 9.57
CA ALA A 190 -4.55 -13.65 9.06
C ALA A 190 -3.09 -13.75 8.53
N GLY A 191 -2.11 -12.99 9.04
CA GLY A 191 -0.68 -13.16 8.69
C GLY A 191 -0.25 -12.54 7.35
N TRP A 192 -1.04 -11.59 6.83
CA TRP A 192 -0.71 -10.82 5.64
C TRP A 192 0.16 -9.61 5.96
N SER A 193 1.11 -9.32 5.07
CA SER A 193 1.88 -8.06 5.03
C SER A 193 1.50 -7.28 3.78
N TRP A 194 1.31 -5.96 3.89
CA TRP A 194 0.82 -5.13 2.79
C TRP A 194 1.84 -4.09 2.35
N TRP A 195 2.04 -4.01 1.03
CA TRP A 195 3.13 -3.25 0.42
C TRP A 195 2.62 -2.39 -0.73
N PRO A 196 3.07 -1.14 -0.87
CA PRO A 196 2.67 -0.30 -1.99
C PRO A 196 3.38 -0.75 -3.27
N ALA A 197 2.68 -0.66 -4.40
CA ALA A 197 3.20 -0.84 -5.75
C ALA A 197 2.89 0.44 -6.56
N PRO A 198 3.77 1.46 -6.52
CA PRO A 198 3.48 2.79 -7.05
C PRO A 198 3.36 2.80 -8.58
N ALA A 199 2.59 3.75 -9.12
CA ALA A 199 2.53 4.05 -10.53
C ALA A 199 3.76 4.88 -10.97
N LYS A 200 3.95 4.96 -12.29
CA LYS A 200 4.89 5.89 -12.92
C LYS A 200 4.23 6.74 -14.01
N LEU A 201 4.93 7.80 -14.39
CA LEU A 201 4.71 8.54 -15.63
C LEU A 201 5.99 8.52 -16.47
N ASN A 202 5.83 8.55 -17.79
CA ASN A 202 6.88 8.95 -18.73
C ASN A 202 6.72 10.45 -19.00
N LEU A 203 7.61 11.30 -18.47
CA LEU A 203 7.50 12.76 -18.65
C LEU A 203 7.75 13.21 -20.10
N PHE A 204 8.50 12.39 -20.84
CA PHE A 204 8.57 12.34 -22.30
C PHE A 204 8.87 10.89 -22.71
N LEU A 205 8.65 10.52 -23.98
CA LEU A 205 9.04 9.20 -24.50
C LEU A 205 9.37 9.29 -25.98
N HIS A 206 10.63 9.05 -26.31
CA HIS A 206 11.16 9.05 -27.67
C HIS A 206 11.64 7.67 -28.08
N ILE A 207 11.54 7.38 -29.39
CA ILE A 207 12.20 6.24 -30.02
C ILE A 207 13.35 6.81 -30.86
N THR A 208 14.58 6.49 -30.50
CA THR A 208 15.79 7.01 -31.16
C THR A 208 16.29 6.12 -32.28
N GLY A 209 15.78 4.89 -32.36
CA GLY A 209 16.12 3.96 -33.42
C GLY A 209 15.46 2.59 -33.24
N ARG A 210 15.77 1.69 -34.17
CA ARG A 210 15.40 0.28 -34.10
C ARG A 210 16.66 -0.58 -34.05
N ARG A 211 16.70 -1.50 -33.09
CA ARG A 211 17.78 -2.46 -32.90
C ARG A 211 17.69 -3.59 -33.93
N THR A 212 18.81 -4.30 -34.10
CA THR A 212 18.91 -5.46 -35.00
C THR A 212 18.07 -6.65 -34.55
N ASP A 213 17.77 -6.75 -33.25
CA ASP A 213 16.88 -7.74 -32.64
C ASP A 213 15.38 -7.41 -32.81
N GLY A 214 15.06 -6.28 -33.44
CA GLY A 214 13.70 -5.86 -33.74
C GLY A 214 13.06 -4.94 -32.70
N TYR A 215 13.67 -4.75 -31.53
CA TYR A 215 13.22 -3.83 -30.48
C TYR A 215 13.55 -2.37 -30.81
N HIS A 216 12.87 -1.44 -30.13
CA HIS A 216 13.08 -0.01 -30.26
C HIS A 216 14.02 0.52 -29.18
N GLU A 217 14.97 1.36 -29.58
CA GLU A 217 15.80 2.11 -28.64
C GLU A 217 15.00 3.33 -28.17
N LEU A 218 14.86 3.48 -26.86
CA LEU A 218 14.03 4.47 -26.21
C LEU A 218 14.88 5.49 -25.46
N GLN A 219 14.34 6.70 -25.32
CA GLN A 219 14.76 7.66 -24.31
C GLN A 219 13.53 8.18 -23.59
N THR A 220 13.54 8.13 -22.25
CA THR A 220 12.41 8.58 -21.43
C THR A 220 12.88 9.02 -20.05
N VAL A 221 12.04 9.80 -19.35
CA VAL A 221 12.19 10.07 -17.93
C VAL A 221 11.03 9.47 -17.17
N PHE A 222 11.35 8.57 -16.26
CA PHE A 222 10.40 7.99 -15.31
C PHE A 222 10.22 8.90 -14.10
N ARG A 223 8.95 9.20 -13.80
CA ARG A 223 8.51 9.86 -12.57
C ARG A 223 7.64 8.89 -11.78
N LEU A 224 8.06 8.51 -10.58
CA LEU A 224 7.24 7.72 -9.66
C LEU A 224 6.15 8.59 -9.01
N LEU A 225 5.02 7.97 -8.67
CA LEU A 225 3.87 8.63 -8.05
C LEU A 225 3.58 8.11 -6.64
N ASP A 226 3.08 8.99 -5.77
CA ASP A 226 2.44 8.63 -4.49
C ASP A 226 1.01 8.12 -4.72
N TRP A 227 0.92 7.10 -5.55
CA TRP A 227 -0.32 6.41 -5.92
C TRP A 227 0.06 5.09 -6.53
N GLY A 228 -0.60 4.01 -6.13
CA GLY A 228 -0.53 2.78 -6.89
C GLY A 228 -1.38 1.66 -6.30
N ASP A 229 -1.01 0.45 -6.68
CA ASP A 229 -1.63 -0.78 -6.21
C ASP A 229 -1.15 -1.12 -4.79
N ARG A 230 -1.82 -2.09 -4.16
CA ARG A 230 -1.36 -2.68 -2.89
C ARG A 230 -1.16 -4.18 -3.06
N ILE A 231 -0.02 -4.68 -2.62
CA ILE A 231 0.35 -6.09 -2.67
C ILE A 231 0.26 -6.67 -1.26
N GLY A 232 -0.65 -7.61 -1.07
CA GLY A 232 -0.71 -8.45 0.11
C GLY A 232 0.18 -9.68 -0.08
N LEU A 233 1.05 -9.96 0.87
CA LEU A 233 1.92 -11.13 0.88
C LEU A 233 1.81 -11.87 2.20
N ARG A 234 1.53 -13.18 2.13
CA ARG A 234 1.53 -14.08 3.29
C ARG A 234 2.39 -15.29 2.99
N LEU A 235 3.43 -15.50 3.79
CA LEU A 235 4.36 -16.60 3.60
C LEU A 235 3.68 -17.96 3.83
N ARG A 236 4.16 -18.97 3.11
CA ARG A 236 3.71 -20.36 3.20
C ARG A 236 4.90 -21.28 3.42
N GLU A 237 4.65 -22.43 4.05
CA GLU A 237 5.68 -23.45 4.30
C GLU A 237 5.67 -24.59 3.26
N ASP A 238 4.63 -24.67 2.42
CA ASP A 238 4.41 -25.75 1.44
C ASP A 238 5.09 -25.53 0.07
N GLY A 239 5.88 -24.46 -0.04
CA GLY A 239 6.60 -24.09 -1.26
C GLY A 239 5.74 -23.63 -2.43
N GLN A 240 4.42 -23.49 -2.25
CA GLN A 240 3.52 -23.06 -3.30
C GLN A 240 3.51 -21.53 -3.44
N VAL A 241 3.46 -21.04 -4.68
CA VAL A 241 3.14 -19.64 -4.97
C VAL A 241 1.71 -19.59 -5.47
N ARG A 242 0.83 -18.84 -4.80
CA ARG A 242 -0.61 -18.78 -5.11
C ARG A 242 -1.13 -17.35 -5.17
N ARG A 243 -1.88 -17.03 -6.22
CA ARG A 243 -2.72 -15.85 -6.25
C ARG A 243 -4.01 -16.12 -5.47
N GLN A 244 -4.36 -15.20 -4.60
CA GLN A 244 -5.63 -15.21 -3.87
C GLN A 244 -6.58 -14.19 -4.49
N GLY A 245 -7.85 -14.57 -4.63
CA GLY A 245 -8.86 -13.78 -5.32
C GLY A 245 -8.85 -13.94 -6.85
N ASP A 246 -9.76 -13.25 -7.52
CA ASP A 246 -10.04 -13.46 -8.95
C ASP A 246 -8.92 -12.94 -9.87
N GLY A 247 -8.07 -12.02 -9.38
CA GLY A 247 -7.04 -11.34 -10.16
C GLY A 247 -7.61 -10.41 -11.24
N LEU A 248 -6.78 -10.01 -12.21
CA LEU A 248 -7.23 -9.19 -13.32
C LEU A 248 -8.02 -10.05 -14.33
N ALA A 249 -9.19 -9.55 -14.77
CA ALA A 249 -10.03 -10.25 -15.73
C ALA A 249 -9.25 -10.61 -17.00
N GLY A 250 -9.32 -11.88 -17.41
CA GLY A 250 -8.61 -12.40 -18.58
C GLY A 250 -7.12 -12.72 -18.36
N VAL A 251 -6.58 -12.55 -17.16
CA VAL A 251 -5.21 -12.93 -16.80
C VAL A 251 -5.23 -14.17 -15.92
N ALA A 252 -4.78 -15.30 -16.48
CA ALA A 252 -4.60 -16.52 -15.72
C ALA A 252 -3.52 -16.32 -14.64
N GLU A 253 -3.62 -17.08 -13.54
CA GLU A 253 -2.67 -17.01 -12.42
C GLU A 253 -1.21 -17.17 -12.87
N ALA A 254 -0.95 -18.09 -13.82
CA ALA A 254 0.40 -18.33 -14.35
C ALA A 254 0.94 -17.17 -15.19
N ASP A 255 0.07 -16.33 -15.74
CA ASP A 255 0.44 -15.16 -16.56
C ASP A 255 0.56 -13.88 -15.73
N ASP A 256 0.11 -13.90 -14.48
CA ASP A 256 0.17 -12.79 -13.55
C ASP A 256 1.63 -12.43 -13.22
N LEU A 257 2.02 -11.18 -13.49
CA LEU A 257 3.40 -10.73 -13.30
C LEU A 257 3.85 -10.81 -11.84
N ALA A 258 2.95 -10.64 -10.87
CA ALA A 258 3.26 -10.80 -9.45
C ALA A 258 3.57 -12.27 -9.11
N VAL A 259 2.80 -13.22 -9.64
CA VAL A 259 3.02 -14.66 -9.44
C VAL A 259 4.31 -15.10 -10.14
N ARG A 260 4.53 -14.65 -11.38
CA ARG A 260 5.77 -14.94 -12.14
C ARG A 260 7.01 -14.36 -11.46
N ALA A 261 6.92 -13.17 -10.86
CA ALA A 261 7.98 -12.57 -10.06
C ALA A 261 8.35 -13.44 -8.86
N ALA A 262 7.35 -13.90 -8.08
CA ALA A 262 7.59 -14.76 -6.94
C ALA A 262 8.26 -16.09 -7.33
N TRP A 263 7.78 -16.75 -8.39
CA TRP A 263 8.43 -17.96 -8.91
C TRP A 263 9.88 -17.71 -9.35
N MET A 264 10.11 -16.65 -10.14
CA MET A 264 11.43 -16.34 -10.65
C MET A 264 12.43 -16.02 -9.53
N LEU A 265 12.00 -15.29 -8.51
CA LEU A 265 12.82 -15.03 -7.33
C LEU A 265 13.08 -16.29 -6.54
N LYS A 266 12.04 -17.12 -6.31
CA LYS A 266 12.15 -18.38 -5.58
C LYS A 266 13.23 -19.29 -6.19
N GLU A 267 13.24 -19.40 -7.52
CA GLU A 267 14.27 -20.14 -8.27
C GLU A 267 15.65 -19.48 -8.13
N ALA A 268 15.76 -18.17 -8.35
CA ALA A 268 17.03 -17.46 -8.33
C ALA A 268 17.69 -17.42 -6.94
N ALA A 269 16.89 -17.31 -5.88
CA ALA A 269 17.34 -17.27 -4.49
C ALA A 269 17.41 -18.67 -3.84
N ASN A 270 17.05 -19.73 -4.55
CA ASN A 270 16.99 -21.11 -4.06
C ASN A 270 16.19 -21.24 -2.74
N VAL A 271 14.99 -20.65 -2.71
CA VAL A 271 14.12 -20.63 -1.54
C VAL A 271 13.10 -21.78 -1.61
N GLU A 272 12.90 -22.50 -0.51
CA GLU A 272 11.90 -23.57 -0.43
C GLU A 272 10.51 -23.09 0.01
N GLN A 273 10.41 -21.97 0.72
CA GLN A 273 9.16 -21.37 1.19
C GLN A 273 8.23 -20.92 0.04
N GLY A 274 6.93 -20.90 0.31
CA GLY A 274 5.89 -20.43 -0.60
C GLY A 274 5.34 -19.06 -0.20
N VAL A 275 4.35 -18.58 -0.95
CA VAL A 275 3.66 -17.32 -0.69
C VAL A 275 2.24 -17.32 -1.27
N ASP A 276 1.29 -16.78 -0.51
CA ASP A 276 0.02 -16.28 -1.03
C ASP A 276 0.16 -14.79 -1.40
N ILE A 277 -0.35 -14.42 -2.57
CA ILE A 277 -0.27 -13.07 -3.12
C ILE A 277 -1.68 -12.53 -3.39
N ILE A 278 -1.98 -11.36 -2.87
CA ILE A 278 -3.16 -10.55 -3.23
C ILE A 278 -2.68 -9.28 -3.90
N VAL A 279 -3.34 -8.88 -4.99
CA VAL A 279 -3.10 -7.59 -5.65
C VAL A 279 -4.39 -6.78 -5.62
N GLU A 280 -4.42 -5.73 -4.81
CA GLU A 280 -5.48 -4.73 -4.82
C GLU A 280 -5.18 -3.68 -5.91
N LYS A 281 -5.90 -3.77 -7.02
CA LYS A 281 -5.70 -2.91 -8.18
C LYS A 281 -6.38 -1.56 -8.02
N HIS A 282 -5.58 -0.51 -8.03
CA HIS A 282 -5.99 0.89 -8.17
C HIS A 282 -5.46 1.51 -9.48
N ILE A 283 -4.37 0.97 -10.02
CA ILE A 283 -3.80 1.37 -11.30
C ILE A 283 -4.56 0.65 -12.43
N PRO A 284 -5.10 1.38 -13.41
CA PRO A 284 -5.73 0.76 -14.58
C PRO A 284 -4.75 -0.14 -15.34
N ALA A 285 -5.21 -1.33 -15.68
CA ALA A 285 -4.43 -2.26 -16.48
C ALA A 285 -4.16 -1.70 -17.88
N GLY A 286 -2.91 -1.73 -18.31
CA GLY A 286 -2.54 -1.34 -19.67
C GLY A 286 -2.72 0.15 -20.01
N GLY A 287 -2.85 1.03 -19.01
CA GLY A 287 -2.98 2.48 -19.20
C GLY A 287 -1.65 3.25 -19.28
N GLY A 288 -0.50 2.57 -19.42
CA GLY A 288 0.81 3.23 -19.49
C GLY A 288 1.38 3.71 -18.15
N PHE A 289 0.68 3.47 -17.04
CA PHE A 289 1.10 3.81 -15.67
C PHE A 289 2.06 2.80 -15.02
N GLY A 290 2.35 1.69 -15.70
CA GLY A 290 3.33 0.69 -15.23
C GLY A 290 2.85 -0.23 -14.10
N GLY A 291 1.55 -0.33 -13.83
CA GLY A 291 1.01 -1.08 -12.67
C GLY A 291 1.50 -2.52 -12.58
N GLY A 292 1.37 -3.33 -13.64
CA GLY A 292 1.83 -4.73 -13.60
C GLY A 292 3.36 -4.88 -13.40
N SER A 293 4.14 -3.93 -13.91
CA SER A 293 5.59 -3.90 -13.68
C SER A 293 5.93 -3.52 -12.23
N SER A 294 5.14 -2.61 -11.65
CA SER A 294 5.26 -2.22 -10.25
C SER A 294 4.88 -3.36 -9.30
N ASP A 295 3.78 -4.07 -9.59
CA ASP A 295 3.36 -5.25 -8.84
C ASP A 295 4.47 -6.31 -8.80
N ALA A 296 5.06 -6.63 -9.96
CA ALA A 296 6.18 -7.55 -10.06
C ALA A 296 7.41 -7.08 -9.28
N ALA A 297 7.80 -5.81 -9.42
CA ALA A 297 8.93 -5.25 -8.69
C ALA A 297 8.71 -5.30 -7.18
N THR A 298 7.52 -4.93 -6.70
CA THR A 298 7.16 -5.01 -5.28
C THR A 298 7.28 -6.43 -4.76
N VAL A 299 6.79 -7.43 -5.49
CA VAL A 299 6.94 -8.83 -5.12
C VAL A 299 8.42 -9.25 -5.06
N LEU A 300 9.22 -8.91 -6.08
CA LEU A 300 10.65 -9.24 -6.11
C LEU A 300 11.39 -8.65 -4.89
N VAL A 301 11.21 -7.36 -4.64
CA VAL A 301 11.95 -6.66 -3.57
C VAL A 301 11.51 -7.15 -2.20
N VAL A 302 10.20 -7.25 -1.96
CA VAL A 302 9.68 -7.62 -0.64
C VAL A 302 9.97 -9.08 -0.33
N LEU A 303 9.72 -10.00 -1.26
CA LEU A 303 9.98 -11.42 -0.99
C LEU A 303 11.47 -11.71 -0.87
N ASN A 304 12.34 -10.98 -1.57
CA ASN A 304 13.78 -11.14 -1.37
C ASN A 304 14.17 -10.82 0.08
N ARG A 305 13.51 -9.82 0.70
CA ARG A 305 13.68 -9.53 2.12
C ARG A 305 13.02 -10.58 3.01
N LEU A 306 11.75 -10.92 2.78
CA LEU A 306 10.99 -11.83 3.65
C LEU A 306 11.52 -13.26 3.65
N TRP A 307 12.02 -13.75 2.51
CA TRP A 307 12.65 -15.06 2.39
C TRP A 307 14.14 -15.06 2.73
N GLY A 308 14.75 -13.89 3.00
CA GLY A 308 16.19 -13.77 3.20
C GLY A 308 17.00 -14.19 1.96
N GLY A 309 16.49 -13.92 0.76
CA GLY A 309 17.06 -14.38 -0.51
C GLY A 309 18.44 -13.79 -0.82
N GLY A 310 18.78 -12.63 -0.25
CA GLY A 310 20.13 -12.06 -0.31
C GLY A 310 20.56 -11.54 -1.68
N LEU A 311 19.64 -11.42 -2.65
CA LEU A 311 19.93 -10.78 -3.93
C LEU A 311 20.08 -9.27 -3.74
N ASP A 312 21.07 -8.69 -4.41
CA ASP A 312 21.26 -7.24 -4.43
C ASP A 312 20.31 -6.54 -5.43
N GLU A 313 20.32 -5.20 -5.41
CA GLU A 313 19.46 -4.39 -6.28
C GLU A 313 19.68 -4.70 -7.77
N GLU A 314 20.93 -4.90 -8.19
CA GLU A 314 21.27 -5.20 -9.60
C GLU A 314 20.72 -6.57 -10.03
N ALA A 315 20.86 -7.59 -9.19
CA ALA A 315 20.31 -8.92 -9.45
C ALA A 315 18.77 -8.88 -9.53
N LEU A 316 18.11 -8.15 -8.62
CA LEU A 316 16.65 -7.97 -8.66
C LEU A 316 16.20 -7.21 -9.90
N ALA A 317 16.92 -6.16 -10.30
CA ALA A 317 16.61 -5.39 -11.50
C ALA A 317 16.79 -6.26 -12.76
N ALA A 318 17.84 -7.09 -12.82
CA ALA A 318 18.08 -8.02 -13.92
C ALA A 318 17.01 -9.12 -14.01
N LEU A 319 16.54 -9.66 -12.88
CA LEU A 319 15.38 -10.56 -12.87
C LEU A 319 14.12 -9.84 -13.35
N GLY A 320 13.87 -8.64 -12.82
CA GLY A 320 12.72 -7.82 -13.19
C GLY A 320 12.64 -7.51 -14.68
N LEU A 321 13.78 -7.23 -15.32
CA LEU A 321 13.85 -6.97 -16.76
C LEU A 321 13.30 -8.12 -17.61
N ARG A 322 13.40 -9.37 -17.14
CA ARG A 322 12.82 -10.55 -17.83
C ARG A 322 11.29 -10.59 -17.77
N LEU A 323 10.68 -9.84 -16.86
CA LEU A 323 9.22 -9.73 -16.70
C LEU A 323 8.68 -8.51 -17.45
N GLY A 324 9.43 -7.41 -17.48
CA GLY A 324 9.06 -6.22 -18.24
C GLY A 324 10.12 -5.11 -18.16
N ALA A 325 10.18 -4.29 -19.21
CA ALA A 325 11.17 -3.21 -19.35
C ALA A 325 11.08 -2.14 -18.24
N ASP A 326 9.88 -1.91 -17.70
CA ASP A 326 9.65 -0.94 -16.62
C ASP A 326 9.91 -1.51 -15.22
N VAL A 327 10.08 -2.82 -15.04
CA VAL A 327 10.27 -3.43 -13.70
C VAL A 327 11.55 -2.91 -13.01
N PRO A 328 12.70 -2.75 -13.70
CA PRO A 328 13.91 -2.23 -13.08
C PRO A 328 13.75 -0.86 -12.39
N VAL A 329 12.95 0.07 -12.93
CA VAL A 329 12.81 1.40 -12.29
C VAL A 329 12.06 1.31 -10.96
N PHE A 330 11.11 0.39 -10.85
CA PHE A 330 10.40 0.15 -9.61
C PHE A 330 11.24 -0.60 -8.57
N VAL A 331 12.10 -1.54 -9.01
CA VAL A 331 13.07 -2.22 -8.12
C VAL A 331 14.05 -1.20 -7.52
N ARG A 332 14.64 -0.34 -8.36
CA ARG A 332 15.58 0.71 -7.91
C ARG A 332 14.89 1.81 -7.12
N GLY A 333 13.61 2.06 -7.39
CA GLY A 333 12.75 2.92 -6.59
C GLY A 333 13.09 4.42 -6.60
N HIS A 334 13.70 4.93 -7.67
CA HIS A 334 14.01 6.35 -7.84
C HIS A 334 13.61 6.83 -9.24
N ASN A 335 13.37 8.15 -9.38
CA ASN A 335 13.20 8.76 -10.70
C ASN A 335 14.46 8.58 -11.55
N ALA A 336 14.29 8.28 -12.82
CA ALA A 336 15.41 7.93 -13.69
C ALA A 336 15.23 8.43 -15.12
N TRP A 337 16.33 8.89 -15.70
CA TRP A 337 16.52 8.89 -17.14
C TRP A 337 16.75 7.44 -17.59
N ALA A 338 16.04 7.01 -18.63
CA ALA A 338 16.10 5.65 -19.13
C ALA A 338 16.44 5.62 -20.62
N GLU A 339 17.36 4.72 -20.97
CA GLU A 339 17.74 4.39 -22.35
C GLU A 339 17.62 2.87 -22.60
N GLY A 340 18.09 2.38 -23.76
CA GLY A 340 17.92 0.98 -24.14
C GLY A 340 16.49 0.72 -24.58
N VAL A 341 15.91 -0.38 -24.12
CA VAL A 341 14.46 -0.61 -24.17
C VAL A 341 13.74 -0.05 -22.92
N GLY A 342 14.45 0.71 -22.07
CA GLY A 342 13.95 1.26 -20.80
C GLY A 342 14.71 0.75 -19.57
N GLU A 343 15.69 -0.14 -19.75
CA GLU A 343 16.44 -0.82 -18.69
C GLU A 343 17.72 -0.09 -18.25
N ARG A 344 18.27 0.78 -19.10
CA ARG A 344 19.49 1.53 -18.80
C ARG A 344 19.14 2.78 -18.01
N LEU A 345 19.11 2.66 -16.69
CA LEU A 345 18.62 3.69 -15.77
C LEU A 345 19.77 4.53 -15.19
N GLN A 346 19.66 5.85 -15.33
CA GLN A 346 20.47 6.83 -14.63
C GLN A 346 19.56 7.64 -13.68
N PRO A 347 19.76 7.58 -12.35
CA PRO A 347 18.97 8.36 -11.41
C PRO A 347 19.05 9.86 -11.69
N ILE A 348 17.91 10.55 -11.56
CA ILE A 348 17.83 12.01 -11.73
C ILE A 348 17.00 12.64 -10.62
N THR A 349 17.35 13.89 -10.27
CA THR A 349 16.54 14.70 -9.36
C THR A 349 15.52 15.50 -10.18
N LEU A 350 14.25 15.38 -9.81
CA LEU A 350 13.14 16.10 -10.43
C LEU A 350 12.53 17.06 -9.40
N PRO A 351 12.05 18.24 -9.82
CA PRO A 351 11.35 19.15 -8.93
C PRO A 351 10.09 18.48 -8.34
N GLN A 352 9.62 19.03 -7.21
CA GLN A 352 8.33 18.63 -6.68
C GLN A 352 7.24 19.05 -7.67
N ALA A 353 6.31 18.13 -7.95
CA ALA A 353 5.22 18.36 -8.88
C ALA A 353 4.02 17.48 -8.50
N TRP A 354 2.83 17.94 -8.87
CA TRP A 354 1.56 17.27 -8.72
C TRP A 354 0.95 17.01 -10.08
N TYR A 355 0.21 15.92 -10.20
CA TYR A 355 -0.34 15.49 -11.48
C TYR A 355 -1.84 15.28 -11.36
N VAL A 356 -2.59 15.80 -12.33
CA VAL A 356 -3.92 15.27 -12.63
C VAL A 356 -3.73 14.17 -13.65
N VAL A 357 -4.01 12.92 -13.27
CA VAL A 357 -3.92 11.75 -14.16
C VAL A 357 -5.33 11.28 -14.50
N VAL A 358 -5.54 10.93 -15.76
CA VAL A 358 -6.85 10.52 -16.30
C VAL A 358 -6.69 9.23 -17.09
N GLU A 359 -7.60 8.30 -16.82
CA GLU A 359 -7.74 7.06 -17.58
C GLU A 359 -8.94 7.17 -18.54
N PRO A 360 -8.73 7.09 -19.86
CA PRO A 360 -9.82 7.15 -20.84
C PRO A 360 -10.70 5.89 -20.86
N GLY A 361 -10.27 4.78 -20.22
CA GLY A 361 -11.04 3.54 -20.14
C GLY A 361 -10.95 2.68 -21.40
N VAL A 362 -9.93 2.93 -22.24
CA VAL A 362 -9.63 2.15 -23.43
C VAL A 362 -8.25 1.54 -23.31
N HIS A 363 -8.08 0.31 -23.79
CA HIS A 363 -6.79 -0.35 -23.85
C HIS A 363 -6.41 -0.63 -25.30
N VAL A 364 -5.25 -0.11 -25.72
CA VAL A 364 -4.65 -0.44 -27.01
C VAL A 364 -3.40 -1.28 -26.76
N PRO A 365 -3.34 -2.51 -27.30
CA PRO A 365 -2.16 -3.34 -27.15
C PRO A 365 -0.90 -2.64 -27.67
N THR A 366 0.10 -2.49 -26.81
CA THR A 366 1.38 -1.84 -27.10
C THR A 366 2.06 -2.38 -28.39
N PRO A 367 2.05 -3.69 -28.70
CA PRO A 367 2.63 -4.20 -29.95
C PRO A 367 1.98 -3.63 -31.22
N LEU A 368 0.67 -3.33 -31.19
CA LEU A 368 -0.03 -2.73 -32.33
C LEU A 368 0.43 -1.29 -32.57
N LEU A 369 0.70 -0.54 -31.50
CA LEU A 369 1.23 0.82 -31.60
C LEU A 369 2.67 0.82 -32.14
N PHE A 370 3.52 -0.08 -31.66
CA PHE A 370 4.88 -0.25 -32.19
C PHE A 370 4.92 -0.66 -33.66
N ALA A 371 3.87 -1.32 -34.17
CA ALA A 371 3.73 -1.72 -35.56
C ALA A 371 3.13 -0.61 -36.46
N ASP A 372 2.68 0.51 -35.90
CA ASP A 372 2.01 1.57 -36.66
C ASP A 372 2.97 2.27 -37.65
N PRO A 373 2.65 2.36 -38.96
CA PRO A 373 3.56 2.93 -39.95
C PRO A 373 3.93 4.39 -39.68
N ASP A 374 3.04 5.16 -39.04
CA ASP A 374 3.22 6.58 -38.77
C ASP A 374 3.92 6.85 -37.41
N LEU A 375 4.29 5.81 -36.66
CA LEU A 375 5.05 5.98 -35.42
C LEU A 375 6.45 6.51 -35.74
N THR A 376 6.81 7.66 -35.18
CA THR A 376 8.17 8.21 -35.24
C THR A 376 9.16 7.26 -34.56
N ARG A 377 10.23 6.89 -35.26
CA ARG A 377 11.23 5.89 -34.81
C ARG A 377 12.67 6.37 -34.88
N ASP A 378 12.85 7.63 -35.21
CA ASP A 378 14.11 8.30 -35.51
C ASP A 378 14.17 9.65 -34.79
N SER A 379 13.56 9.74 -33.60
CA SER A 379 13.67 10.93 -32.76
C SER A 379 15.16 11.22 -32.49
N PRO A 380 15.59 12.49 -32.58
CA PRO A 380 16.97 12.85 -32.28
C PRO A 380 17.32 12.45 -30.85
N GLN A 381 18.54 11.95 -30.65
CA GLN A 381 19.03 11.65 -29.30
C GLN A 381 19.05 12.92 -28.47
N ALA A 382 18.37 12.88 -27.33
CA ALA A 382 18.32 13.95 -26.36
C ALA A 382 19.38 13.74 -25.28
N LYS A 383 19.83 14.85 -24.70
CA LYS A 383 20.66 14.87 -23.50
C LYS A 383 19.79 15.18 -22.28
N ILE A 384 20.26 14.79 -21.09
CA ILE A 384 19.61 15.13 -19.81
C ILE A 384 19.44 16.66 -19.66
N GLU A 385 20.38 17.45 -20.17
CA GLU A 385 20.33 18.92 -20.17
C GLU A 385 19.15 19.47 -20.99
N ASP A 386 18.80 18.82 -22.11
CA ASP A 386 17.65 19.22 -22.95
C ASP A 386 16.33 19.01 -22.20
N PHE A 387 16.25 17.95 -21.40
CA PHE A 387 15.13 17.73 -20.49
C PHE A 387 15.12 18.73 -19.32
N ALA A 388 16.25 18.95 -18.66
CA ALA A 388 16.36 19.86 -17.52
C ALA A 388 16.02 21.32 -17.88
N SER A 389 16.29 21.72 -19.13
CA SER A 389 15.91 23.04 -19.67
C SER A 389 14.43 23.16 -20.08
N GLY A 390 13.66 22.06 -20.03
CA GLY A 390 12.26 22.01 -20.43
C GLY A 390 12.04 22.00 -21.95
N LEU A 391 13.11 21.87 -22.75
CA LEU A 391 13.03 21.79 -24.21
C LEU A 391 12.54 20.42 -24.70
N LEU A 392 12.73 19.37 -23.89
CA LEU A 392 12.34 18.02 -24.21
C LEU A 392 10.94 17.70 -23.65
N VAL A 393 9.95 17.70 -24.55
CA VAL A 393 8.56 17.32 -24.26
C VAL A 393 8.03 16.39 -25.34
N GLY A 394 6.98 15.63 -25.01
CA GLY A 394 6.22 14.84 -25.97
C GLY A 394 6.44 13.34 -25.84
N ASN A 395 5.56 12.60 -26.49
CA ASN A 395 5.53 11.15 -26.49
C ASN A 395 5.22 10.68 -27.92
N VAL A 396 6.09 9.86 -28.51
CA VAL A 396 5.95 9.41 -29.91
C VAL A 396 4.66 8.64 -30.18
N PHE A 397 4.06 8.03 -29.15
CA PHE A 397 2.77 7.34 -29.27
C PHE A 397 1.58 8.28 -29.29
N GLU A 398 1.72 9.50 -28.77
CA GLU A 398 0.61 10.44 -28.60
C GLU A 398 -0.06 10.82 -29.93
N PRO A 399 0.67 11.22 -31.01
CA PRO A 399 0.03 11.50 -32.29
C PRO A 399 -0.70 10.29 -32.89
N VAL A 400 -0.17 9.09 -32.70
CA VAL A 400 -0.76 7.83 -33.21
C VAL A 400 -2.06 7.52 -32.46
N LEU A 401 -2.04 7.58 -31.13
CA LEU A 401 -3.20 7.32 -30.28
C LEU A 401 -4.31 8.36 -30.46
N ARG A 402 -3.97 9.65 -30.55
CA ARG A 402 -4.95 10.72 -30.84
C ARG A 402 -5.75 10.44 -32.12
N ARG A 403 -5.11 9.88 -33.15
CA ARG A 403 -5.78 9.52 -34.42
C ARG A 403 -6.60 8.24 -34.32
N ARG A 404 -6.11 7.23 -33.61
CA ARG A 404 -6.73 5.89 -33.55
C ARG A 404 -7.87 5.80 -32.56
N GLU A 405 -7.78 6.49 -31.43
CA GLU A 405 -8.67 6.31 -30.28
C GLU A 405 -9.36 7.62 -29.88
N PRO A 406 -10.61 7.85 -30.33
CA PRO A 406 -11.35 9.07 -30.03
C PRO A 406 -11.49 9.36 -28.53
N ALA A 407 -11.53 8.33 -27.68
CA ALA A 407 -11.57 8.48 -26.22
C ALA A 407 -10.28 9.13 -25.68
N VAL A 408 -9.12 8.78 -26.24
CA VAL A 408 -7.82 9.37 -25.86
C VAL A 408 -7.76 10.83 -26.31
N GLU A 409 -8.20 11.12 -27.54
CA GLU A 409 -8.28 12.51 -28.04
C GLU A 409 -9.20 13.37 -27.16
N ALA A 410 -10.39 12.86 -26.81
CA ALA A 410 -11.33 13.59 -25.97
C ALA A 410 -10.74 13.89 -24.58
N VAL A 411 -10.01 12.95 -23.99
CA VAL A 411 -9.31 13.17 -22.71
C VAL A 411 -8.19 14.19 -22.85
N LEU A 412 -7.33 14.09 -23.87
CA LEU A 412 -6.25 15.05 -24.08
C LEU A 412 -6.77 16.46 -24.37
N ALA A 413 -7.88 16.59 -25.11
CA ALA A 413 -8.56 17.86 -25.35
C ALA A 413 -9.10 18.45 -24.04
N ALA A 414 -9.81 17.67 -23.23
CA ALA A 414 -10.32 18.13 -21.93
C ALA A 414 -9.19 18.51 -20.95
N LEU A 415 -8.08 17.76 -20.96
CA LEU A 415 -6.90 18.09 -20.15
C LEU A 415 -6.19 19.36 -20.63
N SER A 416 -6.27 19.68 -21.91
CA SER A 416 -5.66 20.90 -22.46
C SER A 416 -6.31 22.18 -21.92
N ASP A 417 -7.55 22.11 -21.43
CA ASP A 417 -8.24 23.24 -20.77
C ASP A 417 -7.66 23.58 -19.39
N ILE A 418 -6.89 22.67 -18.79
CA ILE A 418 -6.35 22.82 -17.43
C ILE A 418 -4.82 22.89 -17.38
N GLY A 419 -4.13 22.59 -18.49
CA GLY A 419 -2.69 22.72 -18.61
C GLY A 419 -2.13 21.96 -19.82
N THR A 420 -0.83 21.67 -19.82
CA THR A 420 -0.19 20.90 -20.90
C THR A 420 -0.50 19.41 -20.76
N ALA A 421 -1.49 18.93 -21.52
CA ALA A 421 -1.84 17.52 -21.58
C ALA A 421 -0.72 16.69 -22.22
N ARG A 422 -0.43 15.52 -21.65
CA ARG A 422 0.59 14.59 -22.14
C ARG A 422 0.13 13.15 -21.98
N LEU A 423 0.57 12.28 -22.88
CA LEU A 423 0.43 10.83 -22.76
C LEU A 423 1.57 10.20 -21.95
N THR A 424 1.28 9.20 -21.11
CA THR A 424 2.31 8.36 -20.47
C THR A 424 2.43 6.97 -21.12
N GLY A 425 3.64 6.41 -21.17
CA GLY A 425 3.93 5.11 -21.78
C GLY A 425 3.47 5.05 -23.23
N SER A 426 2.95 3.89 -23.64
CA SER A 426 2.22 3.74 -24.91
C SER A 426 0.72 4.04 -24.75
N GLY A 427 0.33 4.84 -23.76
CA GLY A 427 -1.07 5.10 -23.43
C GLY A 427 -1.80 3.95 -22.75
N SER A 428 -3.10 4.11 -22.48
CA SER A 428 -3.94 5.27 -22.82
C SER A 428 -3.95 6.40 -21.77
N GLY A 429 -3.28 6.21 -20.64
CA GLY A 429 -3.23 7.17 -19.54
C GLY A 429 -2.66 8.52 -19.96
N CYS A 430 -3.35 9.58 -19.53
CA CYS A 430 -2.99 10.96 -19.83
C CYS A 430 -2.78 11.73 -18.52
N PHE A 431 -1.98 12.80 -18.56
CA PHE A 431 -1.73 13.62 -17.38
C PHE A 431 -1.47 15.10 -17.71
N VAL A 432 -1.62 15.93 -16.68
CA VAL A 432 -1.21 17.34 -16.65
C VAL A 432 -0.40 17.57 -15.38
N GLU A 433 0.72 18.28 -15.50
CA GLU A 433 1.60 18.64 -14.40
C GLU A 433 1.22 20.00 -13.79
N PHE A 434 1.33 20.11 -12.47
CA PHE A 434 1.08 21.29 -11.64
C PHE A 434 2.18 21.47 -10.60
N ASP A 435 2.38 22.72 -10.18
CA ASP A 435 3.36 23.10 -9.14
C ASP A 435 2.92 22.70 -7.72
N SER A 436 1.62 22.52 -7.51
CA SER A 436 1.03 22.34 -6.17
C SER A 436 -0.23 21.47 -6.20
N GLN A 437 -0.50 20.81 -5.07
CA GLN A 437 -1.70 19.99 -4.89
C GLN A 437 -2.97 20.80 -5.11
N ALA A 438 -3.00 22.04 -4.60
CA ALA A 438 -4.14 22.92 -4.70
C ALA A 438 -4.46 23.27 -6.17
N ALA A 439 -3.44 23.58 -6.97
CA ALA A 439 -3.62 23.84 -8.39
C ALA A 439 -4.10 22.58 -9.15
N ALA A 440 -3.53 21.42 -8.85
CA ALA A 440 -3.96 20.15 -9.44
C ALA A 440 -5.43 19.82 -9.11
N GLU A 441 -5.86 19.99 -7.85
CA GLU A 441 -7.26 19.76 -7.46
C GLU A 441 -8.21 20.77 -8.11
N GLN A 442 -7.81 22.04 -8.24
CA GLN A 442 -8.58 23.04 -8.98
C GLN A 442 -8.69 22.70 -10.46
N GLY A 443 -7.61 22.22 -11.08
CA GLY A 443 -7.62 21.70 -12.44
C GLY A 443 -8.57 20.52 -12.59
N ARG A 444 -8.43 19.50 -11.73
CA ARG A 444 -9.31 18.31 -11.72
C ARG A 444 -10.79 18.68 -11.56
N ALA A 445 -11.12 19.67 -10.73
CA ALA A 445 -12.49 20.11 -10.50
C ALA A 445 -13.17 20.73 -11.74
N LYS A 446 -12.40 21.16 -12.75
CA LYS A 446 -12.92 21.67 -14.02
C LYS A 446 -13.28 20.54 -15.01
N LEU A 447 -12.75 19.34 -14.81
CA LEU A 447 -13.00 18.19 -15.67
C LEU A 447 -14.39 17.58 -15.39
N SER A 448 -14.97 16.91 -16.39
CA SER A 448 -16.20 16.14 -16.19
C SER A 448 -16.00 15.07 -15.11
N LYS A 449 -17.01 14.89 -14.24
CA LYS A 449 -17.03 13.84 -13.22
C LYS A 449 -17.05 12.42 -13.81
N GLU A 450 -17.38 12.29 -15.10
CA GLU A 450 -17.37 11.02 -15.82
C GLU A 450 -15.94 10.57 -16.15
N LEU A 451 -14.99 11.52 -16.22
CA LEU A 451 -13.59 11.19 -16.40
C LEU A 451 -13.03 10.60 -15.10
N ARG A 452 -12.33 9.47 -15.22
CA ARG A 452 -11.61 8.82 -14.12
C ARG A 452 -10.34 9.60 -13.78
N ALA A 453 -10.51 10.84 -13.32
CA ALA A 453 -9.44 11.77 -13.00
C ALA A 453 -9.07 11.70 -11.52
N ARG A 454 -7.77 11.69 -11.21
CA ARG A 454 -7.26 11.75 -9.83
C ARG A 454 -6.05 12.66 -9.73
N VAL A 455 -5.83 13.22 -8.55
CA VAL A 455 -4.60 13.94 -8.22
C VAL A 455 -3.60 12.98 -7.58
N ALA A 456 -2.33 13.04 -7.99
CA ALA A 456 -1.23 12.30 -7.39
C ALA A 456 0.02 13.17 -7.27
N ALA A 457 0.76 13.03 -6.17
CA ALA A 457 2.07 13.67 -6.03
C ALA A 457 3.11 12.86 -6.79
N GLY A 458 4.06 13.54 -7.41
CA GLY A 458 5.29 12.91 -7.86
C GLY A 458 6.30 12.79 -6.72
N VAL A 459 6.96 11.65 -6.60
CA VAL A 459 7.87 11.34 -5.48
C VAL A 459 9.29 11.16 -5.97
N ALA A 460 10.27 11.53 -5.13
CA ALA A 460 11.68 11.36 -5.43
C ALA A 460 12.14 9.91 -5.22
N ARG A 461 11.53 9.25 -4.23
CA ARG A 461 11.78 7.87 -3.80
C ARG A 461 10.47 7.10 -3.79
N SER A 462 10.55 5.82 -4.14
CA SER A 462 9.40 4.91 -4.19
C SER A 462 8.78 4.71 -2.81
N PRO A 463 7.44 4.80 -2.68
CA PRO A 463 6.73 4.47 -1.45
C PRO A 463 7.02 3.03 -0.96
N LEU A 464 7.39 2.12 -1.88
CA LEU A 464 7.82 0.76 -1.53
C LEU A 464 9.06 0.75 -0.66
N LEU A 465 10.09 1.51 -1.05
CA LEU A 465 11.35 1.53 -0.31
C LEU A 465 11.16 2.21 1.05
N ASP A 466 10.33 3.25 1.11
CA ASP A 466 9.96 3.89 2.37
C ASP A 466 9.21 2.92 3.30
N ALA A 467 8.33 2.08 2.76
CA ALA A 467 7.65 1.04 3.53
C ALA A 467 8.64 -0.05 4.03
N LEU A 468 9.58 -0.48 3.19
CA LEU A 468 10.58 -1.50 3.55
C LEU A 468 11.54 -1.07 4.66
N GLU A 469 11.81 0.22 4.82
CA GLU A 469 12.61 0.73 5.94
C GLU A 469 11.84 0.74 7.26
N GLN A 470 10.51 0.71 7.19
CA GLN A 470 9.62 0.75 8.36
C GLN A 470 9.28 -0.64 8.90
N HIS A 471 9.53 -1.69 8.11
CA HIS A 471 9.31 -3.11 8.43
C HIS A 471 10.61 -3.83 8.77
#